data_AF-A0A8C3K5W3-F1
#
_entry.id   AF-A0A8C3K5W3-F1
#
_cell.length_a   1.000
_cell.length_b   1.000
_cell.length_c   1.000
_cell.angle_alpha   90.00
_cell.angle_beta   90.00
_cell.angle_gamma   90.00
#
_symmetry.space_group_name_H-M   'P 1'
#
loop_
_entity.id
_entity.type
_entity.pdbx_description
1 polymer ?
#
loop_
_entity_poly.entity_id
_entity_poly.type
_entity_poly.pdbx_seq_one_letter_code
_entity_poly.pdbx_strand_id
1 'polypeptide(L)'
;RRRGAAGGGGGRRVFLGGASARRGAGDDGVVGNQRLVVGGWRGDDGAGAGEDEGGLGEQGRRVERQEAFGRDWLCLTLVLPNFPGAISSLQRQLEFQESQLRRIKSEKEMLQKKLREQENQLQAMATKVPPRERGGHPCSELNGWISGSPQVVTEQESKLAEQNQLLSKLQETISQLRAEALSSRRRIREQQQAQEEIQSQVQTLQHRELQTRVALECITSRFERYRSKIIQATFSMAGSKPPQAEVTDEEVLEAMQKIINERTELHQLLKQKGIKVPSLHSIDTSTSSPASTKGRRKSPIR
;
A
#
# COMPACT_ATOMS: atom_id res chain seq x y z
N ARG A 1 49.22 -0.69 -18.16
CA ARG A 1 50.13 -0.22 -17.08
C ARG A 1 49.23 0.18 -15.90
N ARG A 2 49.09 -0.73 -14.92
CA ARG A 2 49.61 -0.66 -13.52
C ARG A 2 48.89 0.38 -12.65
N ARG A 3 48.03 -0.10 -11.72
CA ARG A 3 48.24 -0.24 -10.24
C ARG A 3 47.74 1.04 -9.53
N GLY A 4 46.92 1.03 -8.49
CA GLY A 4 46.59 0.02 -7.47
C GLY A 4 46.88 0.65 -6.10
N ALA A 5 45.95 0.57 -5.14
CA ALA A 5 46.24 0.69 -3.71
C ALA A 5 45.03 0.23 -2.88
N ALA A 6 45.17 -0.96 -2.31
CA ALA A 6 44.41 -1.45 -1.16
C ALA A 6 45.29 -1.28 0.10
N GLY A 7 44.65 -1.08 1.25
CA GLY A 7 45.23 -1.21 2.58
C GLY A 7 44.07 -1.18 3.59
N GLY A 8 43.92 -2.06 4.57
CA GLY A 8 44.82 -3.08 5.10
C GLY A 8 45.20 -2.76 6.55
N GLY A 9 44.65 -3.52 7.51
CA GLY A 9 45.05 -3.54 8.93
C GLY A 9 43.82 -3.58 9.85
N GLY A 10 43.60 -4.53 10.76
CA GLY A 10 44.46 -5.56 11.37
C GLY A 10 44.35 -5.43 12.89
N GLY A 11 43.76 -6.42 13.59
CA GLY A 11 43.53 -6.26 15.03
C GLY A 11 42.96 -7.48 15.79
N ARG A 12 43.76 -8.54 15.88
CA ARG A 12 43.98 -9.46 17.03
C ARG A 12 42.78 -10.15 17.75
N ARG A 13 42.82 -11.47 17.65
CA ARG A 13 42.31 -12.48 18.60
C ARG A 13 42.80 -12.25 20.03
N VAL A 14 41.94 -12.53 21.00
CA VAL A 14 42.35 -13.08 22.30
C VAL A 14 41.47 -14.30 22.58
N PHE A 15 42.11 -15.46 22.61
CA PHE A 15 41.59 -16.70 23.19
C PHE A 15 41.94 -16.70 24.68
N LEU A 16 40.98 -17.01 25.54
CA LEU A 16 41.24 -17.57 26.87
C LEU A 16 40.30 -18.75 27.06
N GLY A 17 40.90 -19.93 27.17
CA GLY A 17 40.25 -21.17 27.59
C GLY A 17 40.56 -21.49 29.07
N GLY A 18 39.85 -22.49 29.58
CA GLY A 18 40.04 -23.11 30.91
C GLY A 18 38.72 -23.17 31.68
N ALA A 19 37.90 -24.23 31.60
CA ALA A 19 38.05 -25.63 32.04
C ALA A 19 37.48 -25.93 33.45
N SER A 20 36.37 -26.68 33.45
CA SER A 20 36.08 -27.90 34.24
C SER A 20 35.68 -27.84 35.73
N ALA A 21 34.46 -28.34 36.04
CA ALA A 21 34.11 -29.37 37.06
C ALA A 21 32.56 -29.51 37.13
N ARG A 22 31.93 -30.55 36.56
CA ARG A 22 31.48 -31.85 37.11
C ARG A 22 30.51 -31.86 38.34
N ARG A 23 29.31 -32.41 38.04
CA ARG A 23 28.47 -33.43 38.74
C ARG A 23 27.51 -33.06 39.89
N GLY A 24 26.29 -33.62 39.75
CA GLY A 24 25.27 -33.91 40.78
C GLY A 24 23.85 -33.61 40.26
N ALA A 25 23.12 -34.57 39.65
CA ALA A 25 22.01 -35.33 40.28
C ALA A 25 20.94 -34.39 40.89
N GLY A 26 19.76 -34.20 40.32
CA GLY A 26 18.72 -35.19 40.02
C GLY A 26 17.56 -34.89 40.97
N ASP A 27 16.38 -34.49 40.46
CA ASP A 27 15.10 -34.82 41.08
C ASP A 27 13.93 -34.46 40.17
N ASP A 28 13.02 -35.43 40.09
CA ASP A 28 11.77 -35.44 39.36
C ASP A 28 10.70 -34.56 40.03
N GLY A 29 9.85 -33.92 39.21
CA GLY A 29 8.74 -33.10 39.69
C GLY A 29 7.68 -32.94 38.61
N VAL A 30 6.88 -33.98 38.43
CA VAL A 30 5.84 -34.15 37.42
C VAL A 30 4.47 -33.72 37.97
N VAL A 31 3.66 -33.12 37.09
CA VAL A 31 2.21 -32.79 37.13
C VAL A 31 1.72 -31.59 37.97
N GLY A 32 1.09 -30.66 37.25
CA GLY A 32 0.11 -29.72 37.79
C GLY A 32 -0.68 -29.02 36.67
N ASN A 33 -1.39 -29.80 35.85
CA ASN A 33 -2.16 -29.31 34.71
C ASN A 33 -3.47 -28.65 35.21
N GLN A 34 -3.54 -27.31 35.22
CA GLN A 34 -4.80 -26.59 35.44
C GLN A 34 -5.35 -26.09 34.10
N ARG A 35 -6.26 -26.90 33.57
CA ARG A 35 -7.11 -26.63 32.41
C ARG A 35 -8.21 -25.67 32.86
N LEU A 36 -8.09 -24.38 32.54
CA LEU A 36 -9.22 -23.46 32.65
C LEU A 36 -10.22 -23.76 31.53
N VAL A 37 -11.37 -24.31 31.93
CA VAL A 37 -12.57 -24.45 31.12
C VAL A 37 -13.24 -23.08 31.06
N VAL A 38 -13.30 -22.45 29.88
CA VAL A 38 -14.14 -21.27 29.65
C VAL A 38 -15.51 -21.75 29.20
N GLY A 39 -16.51 -21.44 30.02
CA GLY A 39 -17.91 -21.87 29.89
C GLY A 39 -18.61 -21.33 28.65
N GLY A 40 -19.52 -22.16 28.14
CA GLY A 40 -20.46 -21.83 27.08
C GLY A 40 -21.56 -20.89 27.57
N TRP A 41 -21.99 -20.02 26.66
CA TRP A 41 -23.14 -19.14 26.83
C TRP A 41 -24.43 -19.94 26.72
N ARG A 42 -25.26 -19.80 27.75
CA ARG A 42 -26.62 -20.32 27.86
C ARG A 42 -27.54 -19.37 27.09
N GLY A 43 -28.23 -19.89 26.07
CA GLY A 43 -29.35 -19.23 25.40
C GLY A 43 -30.62 -20.01 25.69
N ASP A 44 -31.63 -19.31 26.18
CA ASP A 44 -32.97 -19.80 26.53
C ASP A 44 -33.71 -20.42 25.33
N ASP A 45 -34.30 -21.60 25.54
CA ASP A 45 -35.31 -22.19 24.67
C ASP A 45 -36.69 -22.02 25.32
N GLY A 46 -37.55 -21.27 24.63
CA GLY A 46 -38.97 -21.14 24.94
C GLY A 46 -39.83 -21.81 23.87
N ALA A 47 -40.49 -22.90 24.28
CA ALA A 47 -41.80 -23.42 23.89
C ALA A 47 -42.21 -23.53 22.39
N GLY A 48 -42.68 -24.74 22.02
CA GLY A 48 -43.88 -24.87 21.19
C GLY A 48 -43.86 -25.95 20.10
N ALA A 49 -44.48 -27.10 20.43
CA ALA A 49 -45.39 -27.94 19.62
C ALA A 49 -45.18 -28.15 18.11
N GLY A 50 -45.35 -29.40 17.67
CA GLY A 50 -45.92 -29.69 16.35
C GLY A 50 -45.36 -30.93 15.68
N GLU A 51 -46.24 -31.86 15.38
CA GLU A 51 -46.01 -33.15 14.74
C GLU A 51 -45.64 -33.05 13.24
N ASP A 52 -45.02 -34.14 12.78
CA ASP A 52 -45.20 -34.84 11.50
C ASP A 52 -44.64 -34.37 10.14
N GLU A 53 -44.14 -35.42 9.47
CA GLU A 53 -43.94 -35.70 8.04
C GLU A 53 -43.04 -34.85 7.14
N GLY A 54 -42.19 -35.55 6.36
CA GLY A 54 -41.70 -35.06 5.08
C GLY A 54 -40.24 -35.40 4.79
N GLY A 55 -40.01 -36.46 4.02
CA GLY A 55 -38.67 -36.92 3.64
C GLY A 55 -37.96 -36.09 2.56
N LEU A 56 -36.73 -36.53 2.32
CA LEU A 56 -35.83 -36.26 1.18
C LEU A 56 -34.97 -34.99 1.28
N GLY A 57 -33.66 -35.21 1.52
CA GLY A 57 -32.63 -34.24 1.10
C GLY A 57 -31.45 -33.98 2.06
N GLU A 58 -31.02 -34.93 2.90
CA GLU A 58 -29.93 -34.67 3.87
C GLU A 58 -28.51 -35.12 3.46
N GLN A 59 -28.31 -35.65 2.25
CA GLN A 59 -26.97 -36.04 1.78
C GLN A 59 -26.22 -34.98 0.97
N GLY A 60 -26.88 -33.87 0.60
CA GLY A 60 -26.25 -32.76 -0.15
C GLY A 60 -25.54 -31.70 0.70
N ARG A 61 -25.77 -31.64 2.01
CA ARG A 61 -25.26 -30.54 2.88
C ARG A 61 -24.10 -30.91 3.80
N ARG A 62 -23.56 -32.13 3.68
CA ARG A 62 -22.44 -32.59 4.52
C ARG A 62 -21.07 -32.46 3.84
N VAL A 63 -21.02 -32.48 2.51
CA VAL A 63 -19.78 -32.28 1.73
C VAL A 63 -19.40 -30.79 1.70
N GLU A 64 -20.37 -29.90 1.64
CA GLU A 64 -20.13 -28.44 1.54
C GLU A 64 -19.63 -27.81 2.86
N ARG A 65 -19.91 -28.42 4.03
CA ARG A 65 -19.36 -27.97 5.32
C ARG A 65 -17.93 -28.41 5.59
N GLN A 66 -17.46 -29.52 5.02
CA GLN A 66 -16.07 -29.93 5.16
C GLN A 66 -15.14 -29.16 4.20
N GLU A 67 -15.63 -28.76 3.03
CA GLU A 67 -14.85 -27.93 2.11
C GLU A 67 -14.83 -26.43 2.47
N ALA A 68 -15.86 -25.92 3.15
CA ALA A 68 -15.86 -24.53 3.65
C ALA A 68 -14.84 -24.33 4.79
N PHE A 69 -14.70 -25.31 5.70
CA PHE A 69 -13.72 -25.24 6.79
C PHE A 69 -12.26 -25.36 6.31
N GLY A 70 -12.02 -26.05 5.19
CA GLY A 70 -10.68 -26.14 4.59
C GLY A 70 -10.24 -24.87 3.86
N ARG A 71 -11.17 -24.17 3.19
CA ARG A 71 -10.89 -22.96 2.41
C ARG A 71 -10.74 -21.71 3.29
N ASP A 72 -11.50 -21.62 4.38
CA ASP A 72 -11.38 -20.52 5.35
C ASP A 72 -10.10 -20.63 6.19
N TRP A 73 -9.65 -21.84 6.53
CA TRP A 73 -8.36 -22.02 7.20
C TRP A 73 -7.20 -21.62 6.27
N LEU A 74 -7.25 -22.02 4.99
CA LEU A 74 -6.25 -21.67 3.99
C LEU A 74 -6.25 -20.16 3.64
N CYS A 75 -7.39 -19.48 3.69
CA CYS A 75 -7.45 -18.02 3.55
C CYS A 75 -6.85 -17.29 4.75
N LEU A 76 -7.01 -17.81 5.97
CA LEU A 76 -6.40 -17.20 7.16
C LEU A 76 -4.87 -17.36 7.18
N THR A 77 -4.33 -18.45 6.62
CA THR A 77 -2.87 -18.65 6.50
C THR A 77 -2.23 -17.90 5.32
N LEU A 78 -2.98 -17.57 4.27
CA LEU A 78 -2.41 -16.92 3.06
C LEU A 78 -2.52 -15.39 3.05
N VAL A 79 -3.34 -14.77 3.91
CA VAL A 79 -3.54 -13.30 3.87
C VAL A 79 -2.51 -12.52 4.69
N LEU A 80 -1.85 -13.08 5.70
CA LEU A 80 -0.74 -12.40 6.41
C LEU A 80 0.34 -13.40 6.90
N PRO A 81 1.39 -13.69 6.11
CA PRO A 81 2.47 -14.61 6.51
C PRO A 81 3.34 -14.12 7.70
N ASN A 82 3.01 -12.96 8.30
CA ASN A 82 3.76 -12.35 9.40
C ASN A 82 2.98 -12.22 10.72
N PHE A 83 1.69 -12.61 10.79
CA PHE A 83 0.89 -12.41 12.01
C PHE A 83 1.39 -13.24 13.22
N PRO A 84 1.68 -14.55 13.07
CA PRO A 84 2.20 -15.35 14.19
C PRO A 84 3.58 -14.87 14.64
N GLY A 85 4.45 -14.50 13.70
CA GLY A 85 5.79 -13.99 13.99
C GLY A 85 5.79 -12.63 14.69
N ALA A 86 4.88 -11.72 14.31
CA ALA A 86 4.72 -10.43 14.97
C ALA A 86 4.18 -10.59 16.40
N ILE A 87 3.24 -11.50 16.64
CA ILE A 87 2.70 -11.79 17.97
C ILE A 87 3.78 -12.39 18.87
N SER A 88 4.55 -13.39 18.40
CA SER A 88 5.66 -13.96 19.17
C SER A 88 6.77 -12.94 19.45
N SER A 89 7.05 -12.03 18.52
CA SER A 89 8.01 -10.95 18.73
C SER A 89 7.53 -9.95 19.79
N LEU A 90 6.25 -9.57 19.78
CA LEU A 90 5.66 -8.68 20.78
C LEU A 90 5.62 -9.34 22.16
N GLN A 91 5.29 -10.64 22.23
CA GLN A 91 5.28 -11.40 23.47
C GLN A 91 6.68 -11.51 24.07
N ARG A 92 7.71 -11.79 23.26
CA ARG A 92 9.11 -11.82 23.71
C ARG A 92 9.59 -10.45 24.19
N GLN A 93 9.14 -9.38 23.54
CA GLN A 93 9.44 -8.01 23.97
C GLN A 93 8.77 -7.67 25.31
N LEU A 94 7.53 -8.11 25.52
CA LEU A 94 6.80 -7.94 26.77
C LEU A 94 7.48 -8.70 27.92
N GLU A 95 7.85 -9.97 27.71
CA GLU A 95 8.61 -10.77 28.68
C GLU A 95 9.96 -10.13 29.03
N PHE A 96 10.65 -9.57 28.04
CA PHE A 96 11.89 -8.83 28.27
C PHE A 96 11.65 -7.58 29.13
N GLN A 97 10.64 -6.77 28.83
CA GLN A 97 10.30 -5.58 29.62
C GLN A 97 9.86 -5.93 31.04
N GLU A 98 9.08 -7.00 31.23
CA GLU A 98 8.70 -7.50 32.55
C GLU A 98 9.90 -7.96 33.37
N SER A 99 10.89 -8.59 32.73
CA SER A 99 12.14 -8.98 33.40
C SER A 99 12.94 -7.75 33.86
N GLN A 100 13.01 -6.70 33.05
CA GLN A 100 13.68 -5.44 33.40
C GLN A 100 12.95 -4.73 34.55
N LEU A 101 11.61 -4.69 34.52
CA LEU A 101 10.82 -4.14 35.61
C LEU A 101 11.04 -4.88 36.93
N ARG A 102 11.08 -6.23 36.90
CA ARG A 102 11.38 -7.03 38.09
C ARG A 102 12.77 -6.73 38.64
N ARG A 103 13.77 -6.56 37.79
CA ARG A 103 15.14 -6.20 38.17
C ARG A 103 15.22 -4.79 38.79
N ILE A 104 14.61 -3.79 38.16
CA ILE A 104 14.60 -2.41 38.70
C ILE A 104 13.88 -2.37 40.05
N LYS A 105 12.79 -3.14 40.20
CA LYS A 105 12.06 -3.22 41.46
C LYS A 105 12.92 -3.80 42.59
N SER A 106 13.67 -4.87 42.34
CA SER A 106 14.57 -5.45 43.36
C SER A 106 15.76 -4.55 43.67
N GLU A 107 16.31 -3.85 42.67
CA GLU A 107 17.37 -2.84 42.87
C GLU A 107 16.86 -1.68 43.74
N LYS A 108 15.64 -1.19 43.50
CA LYS A 108 15.00 -0.16 44.33
C LYS A 108 14.82 -0.61 45.78
N GLU A 109 14.31 -1.83 45.99
CA GLU A 109 14.12 -2.38 47.34
C GLU A 109 15.46 -2.53 48.10
N MET A 110 16.53 -2.93 47.41
CA MET A 110 17.88 -3.02 47.98
C MET A 110 18.44 -1.64 48.35
N LEU A 111 18.30 -0.65 47.48
CA LEU A 111 18.73 0.72 47.76
C LEU A 111 17.93 1.33 48.92
N GLN A 112 16.63 1.07 49.00
CA GLN A 112 15.80 1.54 50.11
C GLN A 112 16.23 0.91 51.45
N LYS A 113 16.61 -0.37 51.47
CA LYS A 113 17.17 -1.01 52.67
C LYS A 113 18.50 -0.37 53.09
N LYS A 114 19.40 -0.09 52.14
CA LYS A 114 20.68 0.59 52.43
C LYS A 114 20.48 1.98 53.00
N LEU A 115 19.50 2.73 52.49
CA LEU A 115 19.17 4.07 52.99
C LEU A 115 18.68 4.01 54.44
N ARG A 116 17.77 3.08 54.77
CA ARG A 116 17.31 2.86 56.15
C ARG A 116 18.44 2.43 57.09
N GLU A 117 19.36 1.57 56.62
CA GLU A 117 20.53 1.16 57.39
C GLU A 117 21.46 2.35 57.69
N GLN A 118 21.74 3.19 56.69
CA GLN A 118 22.55 4.40 56.86
C GLN A 118 21.87 5.43 57.77
N GLU A 119 20.55 5.60 57.65
CA GLU A 119 19.77 6.47 58.53
C GLU A 119 19.84 6.00 59.99
N ASN A 120 19.66 4.70 60.22
CA ASN A 120 19.81 4.11 61.55
C ASN A 120 21.24 4.28 62.11
N GLN A 121 22.27 4.13 61.26
CA GLN A 121 23.66 4.36 61.64
C GLN A 121 23.91 5.83 61.99
N LEU A 122 23.40 6.77 61.19
CA LEU A 122 23.51 8.20 61.45
C LEU A 122 22.77 8.60 62.73
N GLN A 123 21.58 8.04 62.97
CA GLN A 123 20.81 8.30 64.18
C GLN A 123 21.49 7.72 65.44
N ALA A 124 22.13 6.56 65.31
CA ALA A 124 22.96 5.96 66.36
C ALA A 124 24.27 6.74 66.60
N MET A 125 24.84 7.35 65.57
CA MET A 125 25.99 8.25 65.73
C MET A 125 25.57 9.59 66.34
N ALA A 126 24.44 10.16 65.92
CA ALA A 126 23.90 11.40 66.45
C ALA A 126 23.55 11.30 67.93
N THR A 127 23.04 10.16 68.39
CA THR A 127 22.80 9.90 69.83
C THR A 127 24.09 9.73 70.65
N LYS A 128 25.23 9.40 70.00
CA LYS A 128 26.55 9.32 70.65
C LYS A 128 27.28 10.65 70.70
N VAL A 129 26.82 11.66 69.96
CA VAL A 129 27.41 13.00 69.93
C VAL A 129 26.53 13.95 70.77
N PRO A 130 26.85 14.22 72.05
CA PRO A 130 26.21 15.31 72.76
C PRO A 130 26.55 16.66 72.08
N PRO A 131 25.68 17.68 72.18
CA PRO A 131 25.88 18.95 71.49
C PRO A 131 27.16 19.61 72.02
N ARG A 132 28.21 19.62 71.18
CA ARG A 132 29.52 20.19 71.53
C ARG A 132 29.50 21.70 71.31
N GLU A 133 29.74 22.43 72.39
CA GLU A 133 29.93 23.88 72.43
C GLU A 133 31.03 24.34 71.47
N ARG A 134 30.77 25.45 70.78
CA ARG A 134 31.67 26.11 69.83
C ARG A 134 32.86 26.74 70.57
N GLY A 135 34.06 26.22 70.31
CA GLY A 135 35.33 26.84 70.67
C GLY A 135 36.09 27.29 69.41
N GLY A 136 36.59 28.54 69.44
CA GLY A 136 37.13 29.26 68.29
C GLY A 136 38.49 28.80 67.75
N HIS A 137 38.70 29.18 66.48
CA HIS A 137 39.88 29.06 65.60
C HIS A 137 40.13 27.74 64.86
N PRO A 138 39.56 27.66 63.63
CA PRO A 138 40.36 27.50 62.40
C PRO A 138 39.98 28.55 61.31
N CYS A 139 39.70 29.80 61.71
CA CYS A 139 39.09 30.78 60.80
C CYS A 139 40.00 31.42 59.75
N SER A 140 41.34 31.36 59.86
CA SER A 140 42.19 32.12 58.92
C SER A 140 42.31 31.47 57.54
N GLU A 141 42.55 30.15 57.48
CA GLU A 141 42.57 29.41 56.21
C GLU A 141 41.15 29.31 55.64
N LEU A 142 40.17 28.96 56.48
CA LEU A 142 38.76 28.93 56.11
C LEU A 142 38.31 30.26 55.50
N ASN A 143 38.74 31.40 56.03
CA ASN A 143 38.43 32.72 55.46
C ASN A 143 39.08 32.97 54.09
N GLY A 144 40.30 32.45 53.85
CA GLY A 144 40.93 32.51 52.51
C GLY A 144 40.18 31.68 51.47
N TRP A 145 39.78 30.47 51.82
CA TRP A 145 38.93 29.60 50.99
C TRP A 145 37.53 30.20 50.77
N ILE A 146 36.93 30.79 51.81
CA ILE A 146 35.64 31.50 51.72
C ILE A 146 35.77 32.76 50.87
N SER A 147 36.91 33.45 50.86
CA SER A 147 37.10 34.66 50.06
C SER A 147 37.37 34.35 48.58
N GLY A 148 38.02 33.22 48.26
CA GLY A 148 38.25 32.77 46.87
C GLY A 148 37.07 32.01 46.24
N SER A 149 36.24 31.36 47.06
CA SER A 149 35.07 30.58 46.60
C SER A 149 34.04 31.40 45.79
N PRO A 150 33.68 32.65 46.14
CA PRO A 150 32.74 33.47 45.37
C PRO A 150 33.22 33.76 43.94
N GLN A 151 34.53 33.94 43.74
CA GLN A 151 35.08 34.19 42.40
C GLN A 151 34.97 32.94 41.51
N VAL A 152 35.26 31.76 42.06
CA VAL A 152 35.09 30.50 41.33
C VAL A 152 33.62 30.20 41.06
N VAL A 153 32.74 30.49 42.01
CA VAL A 153 31.29 30.31 41.86
C VAL A 153 30.75 31.23 40.76
N THR A 154 31.12 32.51 40.76
CA THR A 154 30.69 33.47 39.71
C THR A 154 31.22 33.10 38.32
N GLU A 155 32.46 32.60 38.21
CA GLU A 155 33.00 32.09 36.94
C GLU A 155 32.28 30.80 36.47
N GLN A 156 31.91 29.92 37.39
CA GLN A 156 31.12 28.73 37.06
C GLN A 156 29.68 29.09 36.66
N GLU A 157 29.07 30.06 37.34
CA GLU A 157 27.76 30.59 37.00
C GLU A 157 27.75 31.25 35.61
N SER A 158 28.78 32.01 35.26
CA SER A 158 28.90 32.61 33.92
C SER A 158 29.05 31.54 32.84
N LYS A 159 29.89 30.52 33.06
CA LYS A 159 30.02 29.38 32.14
C LYS A 159 28.73 28.59 32.00
N LEU A 160 27.98 28.39 33.09
CA LEU A 160 26.70 27.70 33.08
C LEU A 160 25.64 28.52 32.31
N ALA A 161 25.65 29.84 32.45
CA ALA A 161 24.81 30.74 31.67
C ALA A 161 25.13 30.69 30.15
N GLU A 162 26.42 30.69 29.78
CA GLU A 162 26.85 30.54 28.39
C GLU A 162 26.43 29.19 27.79
N GLN A 163 26.60 28.10 28.55
CA GLN A 163 26.14 26.77 28.12
C GLN A 163 24.62 26.73 27.94
N ASN A 164 23.85 27.33 28.85
CA ASN A 164 22.39 27.41 28.72
C ASN A 164 21.95 28.24 27.49
N GLN A 165 22.67 29.31 27.16
CA GLN A 165 22.42 30.06 25.92
C GLN A 165 22.70 29.21 24.68
N LEU A 166 23.80 28.44 24.66
CA LEU A 166 24.11 27.52 23.56
C LEU A 166 23.06 26.41 23.44
N LEU A 167 22.65 25.81 24.56
CA LEU A 167 21.58 24.81 24.58
C LEU A 167 20.27 25.37 24.03
N SER A 168 19.91 26.61 24.38
CA SER A 168 18.72 27.28 23.86
C SER A 168 18.79 27.49 22.35
N LYS A 169 19.94 27.97 21.83
CA LYS A 169 20.18 28.13 20.39
C LYS A 169 20.11 26.80 19.65
N LEU A 170 20.72 25.75 20.19
CA LEU A 170 20.67 24.40 19.60
C LEU A 170 19.24 23.84 19.63
N GLN A 171 18.49 24.08 20.70
CA GLN A 171 17.10 23.66 20.78
C GLN A 171 16.21 24.39 19.77
N GLU A 172 16.47 25.67 19.53
CA GLU A 172 15.81 26.45 18.48
C GLU A 172 16.13 25.89 17.08
N THR A 173 17.39 25.66 16.76
CA THR A 173 17.78 25.11 15.45
C THR A 173 17.22 23.70 15.23
N ILE A 174 17.22 22.84 16.26
CA ILE A 174 16.58 21.53 16.21
C ILE A 174 15.08 21.68 15.91
N SER A 175 14.42 22.65 16.53
CA SER A 175 12.98 22.90 16.31
C SER A 175 12.70 23.40 14.90
N GLN A 176 13.52 24.32 14.39
CA GLN A 176 13.44 24.83 13.02
C GLN A 176 13.66 23.72 11.99
N LEU A 177 14.73 22.92 12.14
CA LEU A 177 15.02 21.80 11.25
C LEU A 177 13.92 20.73 11.27
N ARG A 178 13.33 20.45 12.43
CA ARG A 178 12.17 19.54 12.54
C ARG A 178 10.97 20.07 11.78
N ALA A 179 10.67 21.36 11.90
CA ALA A 179 9.56 21.98 11.17
C ALA A 179 9.79 21.93 9.64
N GLU A 180 11.02 22.21 9.19
CA GLU A 180 11.40 22.14 7.79
C GLU A 180 11.33 20.72 7.23
N ALA A 181 11.82 19.72 7.96
CA ALA A 181 11.73 18.31 7.58
C ALA A 181 10.27 17.82 7.47
N LEU A 182 9.38 18.30 8.35
CA LEU A 182 7.96 17.99 8.24
C LEU A 182 7.32 18.67 7.02
N SER A 183 7.70 19.91 6.72
CA SER A 183 7.23 20.65 5.55
C SER A 183 7.67 19.99 4.24
N SER A 184 8.95 19.63 4.14
CA SER A 184 9.49 18.95 2.95
C SER A 184 8.82 17.59 2.75
N ARG A 185 8.59 16.83 3.83
CA ARG A 185 7.86 15.56 3.78
C ARG A 185 6.42 15.71 3.30
N ARG A 186 5.72 16.79 3.69
CA ARG A 186 4.38 17.08 3.17
C ARG A 186 4.42 17.37 1.67
N ARG A 187 5.33 18.26 1.23
CA ARG A 187 5.50 18.60 -0.18
C ARG A 187 5.80 17.38 -1.05
N ILE A 188 6.65 16.46 -0.58
CA ILE A 188 6.95 15.21 -1.30
C ILE A 188 5.70 14.35 -1.45
N ARG A 189 4.87 14.22 -0.41
CA ARG A 189 3.62 13.45 -0.49
C ARG A 189 2.60 14.07 -1.44
N GLU A 190 2.45 15.38 -1.38
CA GLU A 190 1.56 16.12 -2.30
C GLU A 190 2.02 15.94 -3.75
N GLN A 191 3.33 16.03 -4.00
CA GLN A 191 3.91 15.76 -5.33
C GLN A 191 3.70 14.32 -5.79
N GLN A 192 3.85 13.34 -4.90
CA GLN A 192 3.59 11.93 -5.21
C GLN A 192 2.12 11.69 -5.58
N GLN A 193 1.19 12.25 -4.81
CA GLN A 193 -0.24 12.16 -5.10
C GLN A 193 -0.60 12.79 -6.45
N ALA A 194 -0.09 13.99 -6.72
CA ALA A 194 -0.30 14.65 -8.01
C ALA A 194 0.31 13.83 -9.17
N GLN A 195 1.45 13.20 -8.96
CA GLN A 195 2.08 12.33 -9.96
C GLN A 195 1.24 11.07 -10.23
N GLU A 196 0.72 10.42 -9.19
CA GLU A 196 -0.18 9.27 -9.31
C GLU A 196 -1.47 9.64 -10.05
N GLU A 197 -2.05 10.80 -9.75
CA GLU A 197 -3.24 11.31 -10.45
C GLU A 197 -2.95 11.52 -11.94
N ILE A 198 -1.86 12.23 -12.28
CA ILE A 198 -1.45 12.42 -13.68
C ILE A 198 -1.21 11.08 -14.38
N GLN A 199 -0.56 10.12 -13.72
CA GLN A 199 -0.34 8.78 -14.30
C GLN A 199 -1.66 8.05 -14.59
N SER A 200 -2.63 8.12 -13.67
CA SER A 200 -3.95 7.52 -13.88
C SER A 200 -4.70 8.18 -15.06
N GLN A 201 -4.59 9.50 -15.20
CA GLN A 201 -5.17 10.25 -16.30
C GLN A 201 -4.52 9.89 -17.64
N VAL A 202 -3.19 9.77 -17.68
CA VAL A 202 -2.45 9.35 -18.86
C VAL A 202 -2.87 7.95 -19.31
N GLN A 203 -2.97 6.99 -18.40
CA GLN A 203 -3.43 5.63 -18.73
C GLN A 203 -4.86 5.63 -19.31
N THR A 204 -5.75 6.43 -18.73
CA THR A 204 -7.13 6.59 -19.22
C THR A 204 -7.16 7.19 -20.62
N LEU A 205 -6.35 8.22 -20.87
CA LEU A 205 -6.23 8.85 -22.19
C LEU A 205 -5.65 7.89 -23.23
N GLN A 206 -4.61 7.12 -22.88
CA GLN A 206 -4.02 6.10 -23.75
C GLN A 206 -5.03 5.03 -24.14
N HIS A 207 -5.84 4.55 -23.19
CA HIS A 207 -6.88 3.57 -23.49
C HIS A 207 -7.95 4.14 -24.44
N ARG A 208 -8.38 5.38 -24.20
CA ARG A 208 -9.35 6.07 -25.07
C ARG A 208 -8.79 6.35 -26.46
N GLU A 209 -7.52 6.72 -26.56
CA GLU A 209 -6.82 6.90 -27.83
C GLU A 209 -6.81 5.59 -28.63
N LEU A 210 -6.39 4.48 -28.00
CA LEU A 210 -6.36 3.18 -28.64
C LEU A 210 -7.76 2.74 -29.11
N GLN A 211 -8.77 2.92 -28.27
CA GLN A 211 -10.16 2.62 -28.63
C GLN A 211 -10.61 3.42 -29.86
N THR A 212 -10.25 4.71 -29.91
CA THR A 212 -10.56 5.59 -31.04
C THR A 212 -9.81 5.16 -32.30
N ARG A 213 -8.53 4.79 -32.17
CA ARG A 213 -7.71 4.29 -33.28
C ARG A 213 -8.28 3.01 -33.89
N VAL A 214 -8.69 2.04 -33.06
CA VAL A 214 -9.34 0.81 -33.53
C VAL A 214 -10.67 1.11 -34.23
N ALA A 215 -11.46 2.05 -33.69
CA ALA A 215 -12.71 2.46 -34.33
C ALA A 215 -12.46 3.11 -35.70
N LEU A 216 -11.42 3.95 -35.81
CA LEU A 216 -10.99 4.55 -37.07
C LEU A 216 -10.55 3.49 -38.08
N GLU A 217 -9.68 2.56 -37.69
CA GLU A 217 -9.24 1.46 -38.57
C GLU A 217 -10.42 0.61 -39.07
N CYS A 218 -11.40 0.33 -38.20
CA CYS A 218 -12.64 -0.36 -38.58
C CYS A 218 -13.49 0.43 -39.58
N ILE A 219 -13.60 1.75 -39.39
CA ILE A 219 -14.32 2.63 -40.32
C ILE A 219 -13.58 2.70 -41.66
N THR A 220 -12.27 2.90 -41.66
CA THR A 220 -11.42 2.93 -42.86
C THR A 220 -11.54 1.62 -43.66
N SER A 221 -11.44 0.46 -43.00
CA SER A 221 -11.63 -0.84 -43.66
C SER A 221 -13.01 -1.00 -44.30
N ARG A 222 -14.07 -0.49 -43.65
CA ARG A 222 -15.41 -0.47 -44.24
C ARG A 222 -15.48 0.43 -45.47
N PHE A 223 -14.88 1.62 -45.42
CA PHE A 223 -14.81 2.54 -46.56
C PHE A 223 -14.04 1.93 -47.73
N GLU A 224 -12.89 1.31 -47.49
CA GLU A 224 -12.13 0.62 -48.54
C GLU A 224 -12.93 -0.51 -49.20
N ARG A 225 -13.76 -1.22 -48.42
CA ARG A 225 -14.66 -2.24 -48.96
C ARG A 225 -15.74 -1.64 -49.85
N TYR A 226 -16.32 -0.50 -49.47
CA TYR A 226 -17.29 0.20 -50.32
C TYR A 226 -16.63 0.75 -51.57
N ARG A 227 -15.47 1.38 -51.43
CA ARG A 227 -14.65 1.88 -52.54
C ARG A 227 -14.36 0.79 -53.55
N SER A 228 -13.88 -0.37 -53.09
CA SER A 228 -13.65 -1.55 -53.94
C SER A 228 -14.89 -1.99 -54.70
N LYS A 229 -16.07 -2.01 -54.05
CA LYS A 229 -17.35 -2.35 -54.71
C LYS A 229 -17.75 -1.33 -55.77
N ILE A 230 -17.54 -0.05 -55.51
CA ILE A 230 -17.84 1.03 -56.46
C ILE A 230 -16.91 0.93 -57.67
N ILE A 231 -15.60 0.76 -57.45
CA ILE A 231 -14.62 0.55 -58.54
C ILE A 231 -15.01 -0.67 -59.37
N GLN A 232 -15.34 -1.80 -58.72
CA GLN A 232 -15.78 -3.00 -59.42
C GLN A 232 -17.03 -2.73 -60.26
N ALA A 233 -18.06 -2.09 -59.70
CA ALA A 233 -19.28 -1.77 -60.43
C ALA A 233 -19.05 -0.81 -61.61
N THR A 234 -18.09 0.11 -61.48
CA THR A 234 -17.78 1.14 -62.48
C THR A 234 -16.94 0.58 -63.62
N PHE A 235 -15.93 -0.22 -63.32
CA PHE A 235 -14.92 -0.66 -64.31
C PHE A 235 -15.05 -2.13 -64.74
N SER A 236 -15.97 -2.90 -64.17
CA SER A 236 -16.25 -4.29 -64.60
C SER A 236 -17.44 -4.41 -65.55
N MET A 237 -17.95 -3.28 -66.09
CA MET A 237 -19.04 -3.30 -67.06
C MET A 237 -18.53 -3.75 -68.44
N ALA A 238 -19.34 -4.50 -69.20
CA ALA A 238 -18.92 -5.01 -70.51
C ALA A 238 -18.51 -3.85 -71.45
N GLY A 239 -17.23 -3.84 -71.86
CA GLY A 239 -16.67 -2.80 -72.74
C GLY A 239 -15.84 -1.73 -72.03
N SER A 240 -15.81 -1.66 -70.69
CA SER A 240 -14.91 -0.75 -69.97
C SER A 240 -13.49 -1.32 -69.89
N LYS A 241 -12.48 -0.47 -70.11
CA LYS A 241 -11.07 -0.85 -69.89
C LYS A 241 -10.82 -0.96 -68.39
N PRO A 242 -10.22 -2.05 -67.89
CA PRO A 242 -9.85 -2.14 -66.49
C PRO A 242 -8.80 -1.07 -66.16
N PRO A 243 -8.87 -0.46 -64.98
CA PRO A 243 -7.88 0.52 -64.56
C PRO A 243 -6.49 -0.13 -64.47
N GLN A 244 -5.48 0.51 -65.07
CA GLN A 244 -4.11 -0.01 -65.11
C GLN A 244 -3.21 0.50 -63.96
N ALA A 245 -3.73 1.44 -63.15
CA ALA A 245 -3.05 2.04 -62.00
C ALA A 245 -4.02 2.21 -60.83
N GLU A 246 -3.51 2.67 -59.68
CA GLU A 246 -4.32 3.02 -58.51
C GLU A 246 -5.30 4.15 -58.88
N VAL A 247 -6.58 3.82 -59.00
CA VAL A 247 -7.64 4.75 -59.42
C VAL A 247 -7.89 5.76 -58.33
N THR A 248 -7.90 7.05 -58.65
CA THR A 248 -8.24 8.08 -57.65
C THR A 248 -9.75 8.19 -57.46
N ASP A 249 -10.22 8.65 -56.29
CA ASP A 249 -11.67 8.77 -56.04
C ASP A 249 -12.35 9.72 -57.03
N GLU A 250 -11.63 10.75 -57.49
CA GLU A 250 -12.11 11.68 -58.51
C GLU A 250 -12.32 10.99 -59.86
N GLU A 251 -11.36 10.15 -60.29
CA GLU A 251 -11.49 9.35 -61.52
C GLU A 251 -12.66 8.36 -61.46
N VAL A 252 -12.92 7.77 -60.28
CA VAL A 252 -14.09 6.90 -60.08
C VAL A 252 -15.38 7.70 -60.26
N LEU A 253 -15.46 8.90 -59.68
CA LEU A 253 -16.63 9.77 -59.78
C LEU A 253 -16.85 10.25 -61.23
N GLU A 254 -15.79 10.64 -61.93
CA GLU A 254 -15.86 11.02 -63.35
C GLU A 254 -16.35 9.85 -64.22
N ALA A 255 -15.83 8.64 -64.00
CA ALA A 255 -16.26 7.44 -64.70
C ALA A 255 -17.73 7.08 -64.39
N MET A 256 -18.17 7.19 -63.13
CA MET A 256 -19.57 7.01 -62.76
C MET A 256 -20.48 8.02 -63.46
N GLN A 257 -20.09 9.30 -63.49
CA GLN A 257 -20.85 10.34 -64.18
C GLN A 257 -20.94 10.09 -65.68
N LYS A 258 -19.84 9.63 -66.29
CA LYS A 258 -19.80 9.23 -67.69
C LYS A 258 -20.78 8.09 -67.98
N ILE A 259 -20.80 7.04 -67.16
CA ILE A 259 -21.76 5.92 -67.30
C ILE A 259 -23.21 6.41 -67.19
N ILE A 260 -23.49 7.33 -66.27
CA ILE A 260 -24.83 7.92 -66.12
C ILE A 260 -25.21 8.68 -67.39
N ASN A 261 -24.33 9.55 -67.88
CA ASN A 261 -24.56 10.35 -69.09
C ASN A 261 -24.81 9.44 -70.30
N GLU A 262 -23.93 8.46 -70.55
CA GLU A 262 -24.07 7.50 -71.64
C GLU A 262 -25.39 6.72 -71.56
N ARG A 263 -25.79 6.26 -70.37
CA ARG A 263 -27.10 5.58 -70.18
C ARG A 263 -28.27 6.51 -70.46
N THR A 264 -28.21 7.78 -70.05
CA THR A 264 -29.27 8.75 -70.33
C THR A 264 -29.39 9.10 -71.81
N GLU A 265 -28.27 9.25 -72.51
CA GLU A 265 -28.21 9.50 -73.95
C GLU A 265 -28.77 8.31 -74.75
N LEU A 266 -28.33 7.09 -74.43
CA LEU A 266 -28.85 5.86 -75.05
C LEU A 266 -30.35 5.72 -74.83
N HIS A 267 -30.84 6.03 -73.64
CA HIS A 267 -32.28 6.00 -73.33
C HIS A 267 -33.07 6.98 -74.21
N GLN A 268 -32.53 8.18 -74.40
CA GLN A 268 -33.15 9.20 -75.24
C GLN A 268 -33.16 8.77 -76.72
N LEU A 269 -32.06 8.17 -77.20
CA LEU A 269 -31.97 7.64 -78.56
C LEU A 269 -33.00 6.53 -78.81
N LEU A 270 -33.15 5.59 -77.88
CA LEU A 270 -34.17 4.51 -77.99
C LEU A 270 -35.59 5.08 -78.03
N LYS A 271 -35.88 6.10 -77.20
CA LYS A 271 -37.17 6.82 -77.26
C LYS A 271 -37.40 7.49 -78.61
N GLN A 272 -36.39 8.17 -79.17
CA GLN A 272 -36.49 8.81 -80.49
C GLN A 272 -36.73 7.79 -81.61
N LYS A 273 -36.19 6.58 -81.50
CA LYS A 273 -36.42 5.48 -82.44
C LYS A 273 -37.78 4.78 -82.24
N GLY A 274 -38.65 5.29 -81.36
CA GLY A 274 -39.98 4.74 -81.11
C GLY A 274 -39.98 3.44 -80.32
N ILE A 275 -38.84 3.03 -79.75
CA ILE A 275 -38.74 1.83 -78.92
C ILE A 275 -39.30 2.18 -77.53
N LYS A 276 -40.24 1.36 -77.04
CA LYS A 276 -40.86 1.58 -75.73
C LYS A 276 -39.85 1.25 -74.62
N VAL A 277 -39.30 2.29 -73.99
CA VAL A 277 -38.28 2.17 -72.93
C VAL A 277 -38.88 2.47 -71.55
N PRO A 278 -38.58 1.68 -70.50
CA PRO A 278 -39.06 1.93 -69.13
C PRO A 278 -38.66 3.32 -68.58
N SER A 279 -39.39 3.87 -67.60
CA SER A 279 -39.03 5.16 -67.01
C SER A 279 -37.72 5.04 -66.21
N LEU A 280 -36.72 5.89 -66.52
CA LEU A 280 -35.42 5.91 -65.83
C LEU A 280 -35.51 6.30 -64.35
N HIS A 281 -36.61 6.92 -63.91
CA HIS A 281 -36.74 7.53 -62.59
C HIS A 281 -37.62 6.69 -61.65
N SER A 282 -38.02 5.47 -62.05
CA SER A 282 -38.86 4.59 -61.23
C SER A 282 -38.03 3.75 -60.24
N ILE A 283 -37.13 4.39 -59.50
CA ILE A 283 -36.42 3.76 -58.38
C ILE A 283 -36.80 4.53 -57.12
N ASP A 284 -38.06 4.43 -56.74
CA ASP A 284 -38.46 4.80 -55.39
C ASP A 284 -39.01 3.54 -54.70
N THR A 285 -38.45 3.26 -53.53
CA THR A 285 -39.02 2.39 -52.48
C THR A 285 -39.19 0.90 -52.80
N SER A 286 -38.09 0.16 -52.91
CA SER A 286 -38.09 -1.29 -52.63
C SER A 286 -36.74 -1.70 -52.03
N THR A 287 -36.48 -1.22 -50.82
CA THR A 287 -35.53 -1.90 -49.92
C THR A 287 -36.26 -2.12 -48.61
N SER A 288 -36.78 -3.33 -48.49
CA SER A 288 -37.36 -3.92 -47.30
C SER A 288 -36.46 -3.69 -46.08
N SER A 289 -37.05 -3.19 -45.01
CA SER A 289 -36.43 -3.25 -43.68
C SER A 289 -36.35 -4.72 -43.24
N PRO A 290 -35.21 -5.22 -42.71
CA PRO A 290 -35.26 -6.41 -41.90
C PRO A 290 -35.84 -6.03 -40.54
N ALA A 291 -37.00 -6.63 -40.22
CA ALA A 291 -37.54 -6.64 -38.87
C ALA A 291 -36.51 -7.30 -37.95
N SER A 292 -35.97 -6.55 -36.98
CA SER A 292 -35.27 -7.13 -35.83
C SER A 292 -36.14 -6.98 -34.58
N THR A 293 -36.40 -8.15 -34.02
CA THR A 293 -37.20 -8.45 -32.84
C THR A 293 -36.56 -7.90 -31.55
N LYS A 294 -37.39 -7.23 -30.75
CA LYS A 294 -37.59 -7.46 -29.30
C LYS A 294 -36.35 -7.45 -28.39
N GLY A 295 -36.20 -6.38 -27.60
CA GLY A 295 -35.23 -6.34 -26.50
C GLY A 295 -35.28 -5.14 -25.55
N ARG A 296 -36.44 -4.48 -25.37
CA ARG A 296 -36.59 -3.40 -24.36
C ARG A 296 -36.88 -4.02 -22.99
N ARG A 297 -35.85 -4.29 -22.19
CA ARG A 297 -35.99 -4.42 -20.73
C ARG A 297 -35.14 -3.37 -20.05
N LYS A 298 -35.85 -2.47 -19.37
CA LYS A 298 -35.36 -1.47 -18.44
C LYS A 298 -34.69 -2.18 -17.26
N SER A 299 -33.49 -1.79 -16.90
CA SER A 299 -32.89 -2.11 -15.60
C SER A 299 -33.21 -0.97 -14.64
N PRO A 300 -33.83 -1.23 -13.46
CA PRO A 300 -33.87 -0.25 -12.39
C PRO A 300 -32.57 -0.29 -11.58
N ILE A 301 -32.12 0.92 -11.27
CA ILE A 301 -31.09 1.27 -10.28
C ILE A 301 -31.43 0.64 -8.92
N ARG A 302 -30.43 0.05 -8.28
CA ARG A 302 -30.30 0.05 -6.81
C ARG A 302 -28.83 0.10 -6.44
#